data_AF-Q70AG3-F1
#
_entry.id   AF-Q70AG3-F1
#
_cell.length_a   1.000
_cell.length_b   1.000
_cell.length_c   1.000
_cell.angle_alpha   90.00
_cell.angle_beta   90.00
_cell.angle_gamma   90.00
#
_symmetry.space_group_name_H-M   'P 1'
#
loop_
_entity.id
_entity.type
_entity.pdbx_description
1 polymer ?
#
loop_
_entity_poly.entity_id
_entity_poly.type
_entity_poly.pdbx_seq_one_letter_code
_entity_poly.pdbx_strand_id
1 'polypeptide(L)' 'LEEVVKRTKAIPLGEPLLDGTRMGALISKPQLEKVLGFVSEAKKQGATVLCGGEPFVPSDPKLKGGYFM' A
#
# COMPACT_ATOMS: atom_id res chain seq x y z
N LEU A 1 8.29 13.38 -11.61
CA LEU A 1 8.35 12.50 -10.42
C LEU A 1 7.50 13.04 -9.29
N GLU A 2 7.63 14.31 -8.91
CA GLU A 2 6.84 14.93 -7.82
C GLU A 2 5.33 14.80 -7.98
N GLU A 3 4.78 15.08 -9.17
CA GLU A 3 3.33 14.95 -9.42
C GLU A 3 2.83 13.50 -9.29
N VAL A 4 3.64 12.53 -9.69
CA VAL A 4 3.31 11.09 -9.52
C VAL A 4 3.27 10.75 -8.04
N VAL A 5 4.30 11.13 -7.29
CA VAL A 5 4.38 10.91 -5.84
C VAL A 5 3.19 11.56 -5.12
N LYS A 6 2.84 12.79 -5.48
CA LYS A 6 1.70 13.53 -4.92
C LYS A 6 0.38 12.78 -5.17
N ARG A 7 0.14 12.34 -6.40
CA ARG A 7 -1.08 11.60 -6.76
C ARG A 7 -1.16 10.24 -6.08
N THR A 8 -0.03 9.52 -5.98
CA THR A 8 0.01 8.21 -5.31
C THR A 8 -0.28 8.32 -3.82
N LYS A 9 0.27 9.33 -3.13
CA LYS A 9 -0.03 9.60 -1.70
C LYS A 9 -1.50 9.93 -1.45
N ALA A 10 -2.21 10.44 -2.46
CA ALA A 10 -3.62 10.79 -2.37
C ALA A 10 -4.57 9.67 -2.83
N ILE A 11 -4.07 8.46 -3.10
CA ILE A 11 -4.94 7.33 -3.48
C ILE A 11 -5.76 6.90 -2.25
N PRO A 12 -7.10 6.95 -2.33
CA PRO A 12 -7.96 6.50 -1.24
C PRO A 12 -7.93 4.97 -1.12
N LEU A 13 -7.43 4.49 0.01
CA LEU A 13 -7.45 3.10 0.44
C LEU A 13 -8.73 2.80 1.21
N GLY A 14 -9.40 1.70 0.89
CA GLY A 14 -10.72 1.46 1.47
C GLY A 14 -11.38 0.15 1.11
N GLU A 15 -12.67 0.07 1.45
CA GLU A 15 -13.53 -1.05 1.10
C GLU A 15 -13.78 -1.06 -0.43
N PRO A 16 -13.57 -2.18 -1.13
CA PRO A 16 -13.65 -2.23 -2.60
C PRO A 16 -15.01 -1.86 -3.19
N LEU A 17 -16.09 -1.95 -2.41
CA LEU A 17 -17.46 -1.68 -2.85
C LEU A 17 -17.89 -0.22 -2.65
N LEU A 18 -17.05 0.63 -2.04
CA LEU A 18 -17.35 2.05 -1.89
C LEU A 18 -16.84 2.85 -3.09
N ASP A 19 -17.69 3.71 -3.66
CA ASP A 19 -17.39 4.53 -4.85
C ASP A 19 -16.15 5.44 -4.68
N GLY A 20 -15.78 5.77 -3.45
CA GLY A 20 -14.59 6.58 -3.13
C GLY A 20 -13.28 5.79 -3.04
N THR A 21 -13.34 4.46 -3.01
CA THR A 21 -12.15 3.62 -2.88
C THR A 21 -11.49 3.43 -4.24
N ARG A 22 -10.18 3.66 -4.32
CA ARG A 22 -9.39 3.36 -5.51
C ARG A 22 -8.42 2.20 -5.33
N MET A 23 -8.14 1.81 -4.09
CA MET A 23 -7.26 0.67 -3.80
C MET A 23 -7.76 -0.09 -2.58
N GLY A 24 -7.91 -1.41 -2.73
CA GLY A 24 -8.32 -2.33 -1.67
C GLY A 24 -7.14 -3.10 -1.08
N ALA A 25 -7.45 -4.05 -0.18
CA ALA A 25 -6.45 -4.93 0.40
C ALA A 25 -5.85 -5.90 -0.63
N LEU A 26 -4.62 -6.32 -0.38
CA LEU A 26 -4.03 -7.50 -0.99
C LEU A 26 -4.75 -8.77 -0.53
N ILE A 27 -4.68 -9.80 -1.36
CA ILE A 27 -5.43 -11.05 -1.18
C ILE A 27 -5.10 -11.80 0.12
N SER A 28 -3.88 -11.68 0.63
CA SER A 28 -3.42 -12.46 1.78
C SER A 28 -2.17 -11.89 2.47
N LYS A 29 -1.91 -12.34 3.70
CA LYS A 29 -0.70 -12.00 4.46
C LYS A 29 0.58 -12.37 3.71
N PRO A 30 0.73 -13.60 3.16
CA PRO A 30 1.94 -13.96 2.40
C PRO A 30 2.15 -13.08 1.17
N GLN A 31 1.08 -12.62 0.53
CA GLN A 31 1.20 -11.70 -0.60
C GLN A 31 1.75 -10.34 -0.17
N LEU A 32 1.26 -9.78 0.95
CA LEU A 32 1.80 -8.54 1.52
C LEU A 32 3.27 -8.70 1.90
N GLU A 33 3.63 -9.78 2.59
CA GLU A 33 5.02 -10.07 2.97
C GLU A 33 5.93 -10.19 1.75
N LYS A 34 5.48 -10.84 0.68
CA LYS A 34 6.22 -10.94 -0.59
C LYS A 34 6.47 -9.57 -1.22
N VAL A 35 5.45 -8.72 -1.30
CA VAL A 35 5.57 -7.37 -1.86
C VAL A 35 6.52 -6.51 -1.03
N LEU A 36 6.39 -6.53 0.31
CA LEU A 36 7.30 -5.84 1.22
C LEU A 36 8.74 -6.37 1.10
N GLY A 37 8.90 -7.67 0.85
CA GLY A 37 10.19 -8.30 0.56
C GLY A 37 10.89 -7.67 -0.66
N PHE A 38 10.18 -7.49 -1.77
CA PHE A 38 10.73 -6.82 -2.96
C PHE A 38 11.11 -5.36 -2.69
N VAL A 39 10.30 -4.63 -1.94
CA VAL A 39 10.63 -3.24 -1.56
C VAL A 39 11.88 -3.19 -0.69
N SER A 40 12.00 -4.10 0.29
CA SER A 40 13.17 -4.21 1.15
C SER A 40 14.43 -4.56 0.35
N GLU A 41 14.33 -5.48 -0.59
CA GLU A 41 15.45 -5.85 -1.46
C GLU A 41 15.88 -4.68 -2.36
N ALA A 42 14.93 -3.97 -2.96
CA ALA A 42 15.23 -2.77 -3.75
C ALA A 42 15.96 -1.70 -2.92
N LYS A 43 15.51 -1.45 -1.67
CA LYS A 43 16.20 -0.55 -0.73
C LYS A 43 17.65 -1.01 -0.47
N LYS A 44 17.88 -2.31 -0.25
CA LYS A 44 19.24 -2.88 -0.07
C LYS A 44 20.13 -2.72 -1.29
N GLN A 45 19.55 -2.73 -2.48
CA GLN A 45 20.26 -2.49 -3.75
C GLN A 45 20.51 -1.00 -4.04
N GLY A 46 20.12 -0.09 -3.14
CA GLY A 46 20.34 1.35 -3.27
C GLY A 46 19.18 2.12 -3.91
N ALA A 47 18.02 1.49 -4.13
CA ALA A 47 16.84 2.20 -4.62
C ALA A 47 16.24 3.12 -3.54
N THR A 48 15.71 4.27 -3.97
CA THR A 48 14.98 5.20 -3.10
C THR A 48 13.48 5.04 -3.30
N VAL A 49 12.77 4.78 -2.21
CA VAL A 49 11.29 4.73 -2.22
C VAL A 49 10.73 6.12 -1.99
N LEU A 50 10.01 6.65 -2.98
CA LEU A 50 9.49 8.02 -2.94
C LEU A 50 8.11 8.15 -2.25
N CYS A 51 7.32 7.07 -2.19
CA CYS A 51 6.07 6.99 -1.43
C CYS A 51 5.66 5.53 -1.17
N GLY A 52 4.92 5.31 -0.09
CA GLY A 52 4.48 3.97 0.33
C GLY A 52 5.67 3.08 0.69
N GLY A 53 5.59 1.80 0.34
CA GLY A 53 6.67 0.86 0.62
C GLY A 53 6.60 0.19 1.98
N GLU A 54 5.51 0.41 2.71
CA GLU A 54 5.30 0.00 4.10
C GLU A 54 3.87 -0.51 4.28
N PRO A 55 3.62 -1.42 5.23
CA PRO A 55 2.27 -1.87 5.52
C PRO A 55 1.40 -0.71 6.00
N PHE A 56 0.17 -0.63 5.50
CA PHE A 56 -0.82 0.35 5.94
C PHE A 56 -1.85 -0.33 6.84
N VAL A 57 -2.20 0.32 7.96
CA VAL A 57 -3.27 -0.13 8.85
C VAL A 57 -4.39 0.91 8.78
N PRO A 58 -5.51 0.60 8.09
CA PRO A 58 -6.63 1.53 8.00
C PRO A 58 -7.20 1.85 9.38
N SER A 59 -7.62 3.10 9.57
CA SER A 59 -8.28 3.54 10.80
C SER A 59 -9.70 3.00 10.93
N ASP A 60 -10.36 2.67 9.81
CA ASP A 60 -11.69 2.08 9.80
C ASP A 60 -11.67 0.66 10.40
N PRO A 61 -12.41 0.39 11.49
CA PRO A 61 -12.50 -0.93 12.10
C PRO A 61 -12.93 -2.04 11.13
N LYS A 62 -13.74 -1.74 10.11
CA LYS A 62 -14.18 -2.73 9.11
C LYS A 62 -13.03 -3.27 8.26
N LEU A 63 -11.95 -2.51 8.15
CA LEU A 63 -10.79 -2.84 7.32
C LEU A 63 -9.63 -3.44 8.12
N LYS A 64 -9.75 -3.56 9.45
CA LYS A 64 -8.69 -4.08 10.35
C LYS A 64 -8.17 -5.49 9.99
N GLY A 65 -8.92 -6.26 9.21
CA GLY A 65 -8.52 -7.61 8.76
C GLY A 65 -7.87 -7.66 7.38
N GLY A 66 -7.79 -6.54 6.66
CA GLY A 66 -7.22 -6.50 5.31
C GLY A 66 -5.70 -6.30 5.32
N TYR A 67 -5.05 -6.73 4.24
CA TYR A 67 -3.61 -6.61 4.04
C TYR A 67 -3.29 -5.43 3.13
N PHE A 68 -3.10 -4.23 3.71
CA PHE A 68 -2.88 -3.01 2.94
C PHE A 68 -1.42 -2.55 2.92
N MET A 69 -1.12 -1.71 1.94
CA MET A 69 0.16 -1.04 1.72
C MET A 69 -0.10 0.38 1.19
#